data_AF-A0A6A3SEJ9-F1
#
_entry.id   AF-A0A6A3SEJ9-F1
#
_cell.length_a   1.000
_cell.length_b   1.000
_cell.length_c   1.000
_cell.angle_alpha   90.00
_cell.angle_beta   90.00
_cell.angle_gamma   90.00
#
_symmetry.space_group_name_H-M   'P 1'
#
loop_
_entity.id
_entity.type
_entity.pdbx_description
1 polymer ?
#
loop_
_entity_poly.entity_id
_entity_poly.type
_entity_poly.pdbx_seq_one_letter_code
_entity_poly.pdbx_strand_id
1 'polypeptide(L)'
;MTWNTTVKPALLTFLKLKKHLMVPIKFVVPHGDEAWPEAAWGYPLGKHAAWLRKQWGEGGRRMVPKQREELEEMEFAWDRNQYRWDRFVLPALRRFYELNGHTDVPELYRIPKGSPEWPEHLWGQRLGNKVADIRRHKYFAKQVEADKEDLKRLKFCHDSTLYDRNWREKVMPALRAFRQEFGHCNVSYAFTIPSQFPWPEAAWGMRLGNTVSRIRYGAFGANQDKHALDKLGFVWDNSESEWSERILPALETFIA
;
A
#
# COMPACT_ATOMS: atom_id res chain seq x y z
N MET A 1 -11.39 -41.82 9.59
CA MET A 1 -10.42 -41.92 10.72
C MET A 1 -9.26 -40.92 10.65
N THR A 2 -9.05 -40.18 9.55
CA THR A 2 -7.88 -39.31 9.32
C THR A 2 -7.94 -37.91 9.97
N TRP A 3 -9.11 -37.45 10.41
CA TRP A 3 -9.26 -36.07 10.92
C TRP A 3 -8.53 -35.85 12.25
N ASN A 4 -8.84 -36.66 13.26
CA ASN A 4 -8.29 -36.51 14.61
C ASN A 4 -6.82 -36.93 14.72
N THR A 5 -6.36 -37.82 13.83
CA THR A 5 -5.00 -38.37 13.87
C THR A 5 -4.02 -37.61 12.98
N THR A 6 -4.47 -37.08 11.85
CA THR A 6 -3.60 -36.44 10.85
C THR A 6 -3.93 -34.97 10.67
N VAL A 7 -5.17 -34.63 10.25
CA VAL A 7 -5.49 -33.28 9.77
C VAL A 7 -5.52 -32.24 10.89
N LYS A 8 -6.30 -32.46 11.95
CA LYS A 8 -6.44 -31.53 13.08
C LYS A 8 -5.09 -31.30 13.77
N PRO A 9 -4.32 -32.34 14.15
CA PRO A 9 -2.98 -32.16 14.73
C PRO A 9 -2.02 -31.38 13.81
N ALA A 10 -2.05 -31.64 12.49
CA ALA A 10 -1.22 -30.90 11.54
C ALA A 10 -1.64 -29.44 11.41
N LEU A 11 -2.94 -29.11 11.43
CA LEU A 11 -3.41 -27.72 11.43
C LEU A 11 -2.98 -26.98 12.71
N LEU A 12 -3.11 -27.62 13.87
CA LEU A 12 -2.68 -27.04 15.15
C LEU A 12 -1.16 -26.80 15.17
N THR A 13 -0.38 -27.73 14.63
CA THR A 13 1.07 -27.58 14.46
C THR A 13 1.39 -26.41 13.53
N PHE A 14 0.72 -26.33 12.38
CA PHE A 14 0.88 -25.23 11.44
C PHE A 14 0.55 -23.89 12.12
N LEU A 15 -0.55 -23.82 12.87
CA LEU A 15 -0.95 -22.64 13.63
C LEU A 15 0.09 -22.25 14.69
N LYS A 16 0.63 -23.22 15.44
CA LYS A 16 1.68 -22.98 16.44
C LYS A 16 2.96 -22.40 15.82
N LEU A 17 3.38 -22.93 14.67
CA LEU A 17 4.62 -22.56 13.99
C LEU A 17 4.51 -21.30 13.14
N LYS A 18 3.38 -21.10 12.47
CA LYS A 18 3.15 -19.98 11.54
C LYS A 18 2.28 -18.87 12.12
N LYS A 19 1.68 -19.10 13.29
CA LYS A 19 0.79 -18.15 14.00
C LYS A 19 -0.45 -17.74 13.20
N HIS A 20 -0.81 -18.53 12.18
CA HIS A 20 -1.96 -18.32 11.31
C HIS A 20 -2.34 -19.62 10.57
N LEU A 21 -3.55 -19.69 9.99
CA LEU A 21 -4.05 -20.85 9.22
C LEU A 21 -4.14 -20.62 7.70
N MET A 22 -3.42 -19.63 7.18
CA MET A 22 -3.21 -19.46 5.73
C MET A 22 -2.24 -20.52 5.18
N VAL A 23 -2.67 -21.79 5.16
CA VAL A 23 -1.87 -22.92 4.63
C VAL A 23 -1.73 -22.80 3.11
N PRO A 24 -0.51 -22.71 2.55
CA PRO A 24 -0.29 -22.70 1.09
C PRO A 24 -0.79 -23.98 0.43
N ILE A 25 -1.38 -23.89 -0.77
CA ILE A 25 -1.97 -25.06 -1.46
C ILE A 25 -0.93 -26.17 -1.70
N LYS A 26 0.31 -25.79 -2.00
CA LYS A 26 1.42 -26.72 -2.25
C LYS A 26 2.06 -27.26 -0.97
N PHE A 27 1.61 -26.84 0.21
CA PHE A 27 2.19 -27.28 1.47
C PHE A 27 1.89 -28.76 1.72
N VAL A 28 2.97 -29.51 1.94
CA VAL A 28 2.97 -30.90 2.36
C VAL A 28 3.71 -30.93 3.69
N VAL A 29 3.17 -31.66 4.66
CA VAL A 29 3.82 -31.81 5.97
C VAL A 29 5.20 -32.46 5.75
N PRO A 30 6.30 -31.83 6.24
CA PRO A 30 7.64 -32.39 6.08
C PRO A 30 7.74 -33.79 6.67
N HIS A 31 8.48 -34.67 5.99
CA HIS A 31 8.75 -36.01 6.49
C HIS A 31 9.92 -35.97 7.46
N GLY A 32 9.80 -36.66 8.61
CA GLY A 32 10.86 -36.75 9.62
C GLY A 32 11.07 -35.49 10.46
N ASP A 33 10.20 -34.48 10.35
CA ASP A 33 10.24 -33.30 11.20
C ASP A 33 9.40 -33.55 12.47
N GLU A 34 10.08 -33.71 13.60
CA GLU A 34 9.49 -33.99 14.91
C GLU A 34 8.55 -32.88 15.41
N ALA A 35 8.62 -31.67 14.83
CA ALA A 35 7.64 -30.64 15.13
C ALA A 35 6.23 -31.03 14.65
N TRP A 36 6.12 -31.97 13.70
CA TRP A 36 4.86 -32.46 13.13
C TRP A 36 4.51 -33.86 13.63
N PRO A 37 3.20 -34.15 13.78
CA PRO A 37 2.74 -35.51 14.07
C PRO A 37 3.21 -36.49 12.99
N GLU A 38 3.77 -37.64 13.40
CA GLU A 38 4.26 -38.68 12.50
C GLU A 38 3.15 -39.15 11.53
N ALA A 39 1.93 -39.32 12.05
CA ALA A 39 0.75 -39.68 11.25
C ALA A 39 0.36 -38.62 10.20
N ALA A 40 0.98 -37.44 10.23
CA ALA A 40 0.78 -36.37 9.26
C ALA A 40 1.95 -36.21 8.29
N TRP A 41 3.09 -36.87 8.47
CA TRP A 41 4.25 -36.76 7.58
C TRP A 41 3.88 -37.12 6.13
N GLY A 42 4.32 -36.27 5.18
CA GLY A 42 3.96 -36.41 3.76
C GLY A 42 2.50 -36.07 3.43
N TYR A 43 1.68 -35.70 4.41
CA TYR A 43 0.28 -35.38 4.17
C TYR A 43 0.13 -34.05 3.40
N PRO A 44 -0.65 -34.00 2.31
CA PRO A 44 -0.85 -32.78 1.52
C PRO A 44 -1.84 -31.83 2.20
N LEU A 45 -1.46 -31.30 3.37
CA LEU A 45 -2.28 -30.44 4.21
C LEU A 45 -2.78 -29.20 3.46
N GLY A 46 -1.98 -28.64 2.56
CA GLY A 46 -2.36 -27.52 1.70
C GLY A 46 -3.53 -27.82 0.76
N LYS A 47 -3.52 -29.00 0.14
CA LYS A 47 -4.63 -29.47 -0.71
C LYS A 47 -5.87 -29.73 0.14
N HIS A 48 -5.70 -30.31 1.34
CA HIS A 48 -6.81 -30.53 2.26
C HIS A 48 -7.45 -29.21 2.72
N ALA A 49 -6.64 -28.23 3.11
CA ALA A 49 -7.11 -26.90 3.48
C ALA A 49 -7.82 -26.19 2.31
N ALA A 50 -7.35 -26.37 1.07
CA ALA A 50 -8.04 -25.86 -0.12
C ALA A 50 -9.39 -26.56 -0.35
N TRP A 51 -9.44 -27.88 -0.14
CA TRP A 51 -10.67 -28.66 -0.21
C TRP A 51 -11.69 -28.22 0.84
N LEU A 52 -11.27 -28.01 2.10
CA LEU A 52 -12.13 -27.48 3.17
C LEU A 52 -12.79 -26.16 2.75
N ARG A 53 -12.01 -25.19 2.26
CA ARG A 53 -12.54 -23.89 1.79
C ARG A 53 -13.55 -24.04 0.66
N LYS A 54 -13.30 -24.97 -0.28
CA LYS A 54 -14.25 -25.28 -1.35
C LYS A 54 -15.57 -25.83 -0.78
N GLN A 55 -15.49 -26.76 0.16
CA GLN A 55 -16.69 -27.33 0.79
C GLN A 55 -17.49 -26.28 1.56
N TRP A 56 -16.81 -25.37 2.26
CA TRP A 56 -17.46 -24.25 2.94
C TRP A 56 -18.19 -23.33 1.95
N GLY A 57 -17.55 -22.97 0.82
CA GLY A 57 -18.16 -22.16 -0.23
C GLY A 57 -19.34 -22.83 -0.93
N GLU A 58 -19.38 -24.17 -0.98
CA GLU A 58 -20.49 -24.98 -1.51
C GLU A 58 -21.62 -25.23 -0.48
N GLY A 59 -21.62 -24.48 0.64
CA GLY A 59 -22.66 -24.56 1.67
C GLY A 59 -22.41 -25.62 2.76
N GLY A 60 -21.19 -26.16 2.86
CA GLY A 60 -20.74 -26.96 4.01
C GLY A 60 -21.37 -28.34 4.15
N ARG A 61 -22.17 -28.82 3.18
CA ARG A 61 -22.97 -30.06 3.28
C ARG A 61 -22.16 -31.33 3.51
N ARG A 62 -20.88 -31.35 3.11
CA ARG A 62 -19.98 -32.51 3.26
C ARG A 62 -19.06 -32.44 4.48
N MET A 63 -19.22 -31.42 5.32
CA MET A 63 -18.44 -31.29 6.55
C MET A 63 -19.20 -31.86 7.74
N VAL A 64 -18.53 -32.67 8.53
CA VAL A 64 -19.09 -33.18 9.79
C VAL A 64 -19.23 -32.00 10.78
N PRO A 65 -20.36 -31.83 11.48
CA PRO A 65 -20.59 -30.70 12.39
C PRO A 65 -19.46 -30.48 13.40
N LYS A 66 -18.98 -31.56 14.04
CA LYS A 66 -17.86 -31.50 14.99
C LYS A 66 -16.56 -30.97 14.36
N GLN A 67 -16.26 -31.34 13.11
CA GLN A 67 -15.07 -30.83 12.40
C GLN A 67 -15.19 -29.33 12.12
N ARG A 68 -16.41 -28.87 11.83
CA ARG A 68 -16.69 -27.45 11.58
C ARG A 68 -16.47 -26.63 12.85
N GLU A 69 -16.99 -27.09 13.98
CA GLU A 69 -16.81 -26.45 15.29
C GLU A 69 -15.32 -26.35 15.66
N GLU A 70 -14.57 -27.44 15.51
CA GLU A 70 -13.13 -27.44 15.79
C GLU A 70 -12.34 -26.51 14.85
N LEU A 71 -12.76 -26.38 13.59
CA LEU A 71 -12.17 -25.44 12.63
C LEU A 71 -12.51 -23.99 12.94
N GLU A 72 -13.69 -23.72 13.49
CA GLU A 72 -14.10 -22.40 13.94
C GLU A 72 -13.30 -21.97 15.18
N GLU A 73 -13.14 -22.87 16.15
CA GLU A 73 -12.36 -22.64 17.38
C GLU A 73 -10.91 -22.25 17.08
N MET A 74 -10.30 -22.84 16.04
CA MET A 74 -8.94 -22.48 15.61
C MET A 74 -8.86 -21.27 14.68
N GLU A 75 -9.98 -20.58 14.42
CA GLU A 75 -10.10 -19.47 13.48
C GLU A 75 -9.58 -19.85 12.07
N PHE A 76 -10.08 -20.96 11.52
CA PHE A 76 -9.63 -21.41 10.21
C PHE A 76 -9.89 -20.37 9.13
N ALA A 77 -8.91 -20.18 8.26
CA ALA A 77 -8.95 -19.19 7.18
C ALA A 77 -9.89 -19.61 6.03
N TRP A 78 -11.20 -19.56 6.26
CA TRP A 78 -12.26 -19.90 5.28
C TRP A 78 -12.22 -18.98 4.06
N ASP A 79 -12.55 -17.70 4.25
CA ASP A 79 -12.35 -16.67 3.24
C ASP A 79 -10.90 -16.20 3.30
N ARG A 80 -10.15 -16.48 2.22
CA ARG A 80 -8.74 -16.12 2.15
C ARG A 80 -8.50 -14.61 2.14
N ASN A 81 -9.40 -13.84 1.54
CA ASN A 81 -9.24 -12.40 1.44
C ASN A 81 -9.59 -11.74 2.78
N GLN A 82 -10.72 -12.12 3.38
CA GLN A 82 -11.11 -11.63 4.70
C GLN A 82 -10.04 -11.99 5.75
N TYR A 83 -9.64 -13.25 5.82
CA TYR A 83 -8.60 -13.68 6.76
C TYR A 83 -7.27 -12.96 6.50
N ARG A 84 -6.90 -12.73 5.23
CA ARG A 84 -5.66 -12.00 4.92
C ARG A 84 -5.71 -10.56 5.40
N TRP A 85 -6.88 -9.94 5.26
CA TRP A 85 -7.12 -8.58 5.66
C TRP A 85 -7.01 -8.44 7.18
N ASP A 86 -7.82 -9.22 7.91
CA ASP A 86 -7.92 -9.17 9.36
C ASP A 86 -6.64 -9.61 10.05
N ARG A 87 -5.98 -10.64 9.53
CA ARG A 87 -4.79 -11.22 10.17
C ARG A 87 -3.49 -10.56 9.74
N PHE A 88 -3.42 -9.90 8.58
CA PHE A 88 -2.15 -9.35 8.11
C PHE A 88 -2.20 -7.91 7.62
N VAL A 89 -3.21 -7.50 6.85
CA VAL A 89 -3.18 -6.18 6.19
C VAL A 89 -3.52 -5.09 7.19
N LEU A 90 -4.70 -5.17 7.81
CA LEU A 90 -5.21 -4.11 8.66
C LEU A 90 -4.37 -3.96 9.95
N PRO A 91 -3.97 -5.04 10.66
CA PRO A 91 -3.07 -4.91 11.81
C PRO A 91 -1.72 -4.31 11.42
N ALA A 92 -1.18 -4.69 10.26
CA ALA A 92 0.10 -4.16 9.81
C ALA A 92 0.03 -2.68 9.43
N LEU A 93 -1.07 -2.24 8.81
CA LEU A 93 -1.33 -0.84 8.53
C LEU A 93 -1.47 -0.01 9.81
N ARG A 94 -2.24 -0.51 10.79
CA ARG A 94 -2.37 0.13 12.11
C ARG A 94 -1.01 0.30 12.76
N ARG A 95 -0.20 -0.78 12.81
CA ARG A 95 1.12 -0.73 13.43
C ARG A 95 2.08 0.18 12.68
N PHE A 96 2.06 0.18 11.35
CA PHE A 96 2.85 1.10 10.55
C PHE A 96 2.51 2.56 10.86
N TYR A 97 1.21 2.88 10.97
CA TYR A 97 0.74 4.22 11.32
C TYR A 97 1.20 4.63 12.72
N GLU A 98 1.12 3.74 13.72
CA GLU A 98 1.61 4.02 15.07
C GLU A 98 3.11 4.35 15.08
N LEU A 99 3.91 3.66 14.27
CA LEU A 99 5.36 3.85 14.20
C LEU A 99 5.79 5.08 13.40
N ASN A 100 5.00 5.50 12.40
CA ASN A 100 5.42 6.51 11.41
C ASN A 100 4.51 7.76 11.39
N GLY A 101 3.35 7.73 12.02
CA GLY A 101 2.33 8.78 11.97
C GLY A 101 1.57 8.90 10.64
N HIS A 102 1.82 8.01 9.67
CA HIS A 102 1.19 7.99 8.35
C HIS A 102 1.12 6.58 7.78
N THR A 103 0.35 6.37 6.71
CA THR A 103 0.23 5.06 6.01
C THR A 103 0.82 5.06 4.59
N ASP A 104 1.75 5.98 4.32
CA ASP A 104 2.52 6.04 3.09
C ASP A 104 3.63 4.97 3.06
N VAL A 105 3.22 3.70 3.06
CA VAL A 105 4.13 2.56 3.06
C VAL A 105 4.89 2.48 1.72
N PRO A 106 6.24 2.45 1.70
CA PRO A 106 7.02 2.26 0.47
C PRO A 106 6.68 0.94 -0.22
N GLU A 107 6.62 0.90 -1.56
CA GLU A 107 6.16 -0.29 -2.31
C GLU A 107 6.98 -1.56 -2.02
N LEU A 108 8.30 -1.43 -1.84
CA LEU A 108 9.19 -2.54 -1.52
C LEU A 108 9.30 -2.84 -0.01
N TYR A 109 8.58 -2.09 0.84
CA TYR A 109 8.66 -2.25 2.28
C TYR A 109 8.23 -3.66 2.71
N ARG A 110 9.11 -4.29 3.47
CA ARG A 110 8.90 -5.59 4.09
C ARG A 110 9.06 -5.42 5.60
N ILE A 111 8.12 -5.97 6.35
CA ILE A 111 8.19 -5.99 7.80
C ILE A 111 9.45 -6.76 8.22
N PRO A 112 10.37 -6.17 9.01
CA PRO A 112 11.58 -6.85 9.44
C PRO A 112 11.27 -8.12 10.24
N LYS A 113 12.10 -9.16 10.07
CA LYS A 113 12.00 -10.37 10.89
C LYS A 113 12.70 -10.13 12.22
N GLY A 114 12.15 -10.67 13.31
CA GLY A 114 12.73 -10.52 14.65
C GLY A 114 12.51 -9.17 15.30
N SER A 115 11.75 -8.26 14.66
CA SER A 115 11.52 -6.93 15.22
C SER A 115 10.56 -6.99 16.41
N PRO A 116 10.94 -6.50 17.60
CA PRO A 116 10.04 -6.46 18.76
C PRO A 116 8.86 -5.50 18.53
N GLU A 117 9.03 -4.54 17.63
CA GLU A 117 7.96 -3.59 17.26
C GLU A 117 6.82 -4.23 16.47
N TRP A 118 6.98 -5.46 15.96
CA TRP A 118 6.01 -6.11 15.09
C TRP A 118 5.59 -7.46 15.65
N PRO A 119 4.28 -7.78 15.63
CA PRO A 119 3.81 -9.12 15.89
C PRO A 119 4.49 -10.16 14.99
N GLU A 120 4.90 -11.29 15.57
CA GLU A 120 5.67 -12.35 14.89
C GLU A 120 5.01 -12.82 13.57
N HIS A 121 3.68 -12.97 13.57
CA HIS A 121 2.93 -13.42 12.40
C HIS A 121 2.93 -12.43 11.22
N LEU A 122 3.33 -11.17 11.45
CA LEU A 122 3.48 -10.13 10.43
C LEU A 122 4.90 -10.07 9.86
N TRP A 123 5.87 -10.71 10.51
CA TRP A 123 7.27 -10.66 10.08
C TRP A 123 7.46 -11.15 8.65
N GLY A 124 8.27 -10.42 7.90
CA GLY A 124 8.56 -10.72 6.50
C GLY A 124 7.41 -10.45 5.53
N GLN A 125 6.23 -9.99 5.96
CA GLN A 125 5.15 -9.63 5.05
C GLN A 125 5.55 -8.43 4.19
N ARG A 126 5.25 -8.49 2.88
CA ARG A 126 5.46 -7.39 1.94
C ARG A 126 4.31 -6.39 2.05
N LEU A 127 4.25 -5.64 3.15
CA LEU A 127 3.17 -4.68 3.42
C LEU A 127 3.08 -3.62 2.30
N GLY A 128 4.23 -3.12 1.82
CA GLY A 128 4.30 -2.14 0.75
C GLY A 128 3.58 -2.57 -0.52
N ASN A 129 3.86 -3.78 -0.99
CA ASN A 129 3.23 -4.34 -2.17
C ASN A 129 1.71 -4.53 -1.96
N LYS A 130 1.27 -5.03 -0.81
CA LYS A 130 -0.17 -5.16 -0.51
C LYS A 130 -0.89 -3.81 -0.54
N VAL A 131 -0.28 -2.77 0.04
CA VAL A 131 -0.81 -1.40 0.04
C VAL A 131 -0.87 -0.82 -1.37
N ALA A 132 0.17 -1.03 -2.18
CA ALA A 132 0.18 -0.62 -3.58
C ALA A 132 -0.93 -1.34 -4.39
N ASP A 133 -1.18 -2.62 -4.13
CA ASP A 133 -2.23 -3.39 -4.81
C ASP A 133 -3.64 -2.94 -4.39
N ILE A 134 -3.85 -2.55 -3.14
CA ILE A 134 -5.11 -1.94 -2.69
C ILE A 134 -5.39 -0.64 -3.47
N ARG A 135 -4.37 0.22 -3.61
CA ARG A 135 -4.50 1.52 -4.30
C ARG A 135 -4.67 1.39 -5.82
N ARG A 136 -3.86 0.54 -6.48
CA ARG A 136 -3.82 0.42 -7.95
C ARG A 136 -4.85 -0.54 -8.51
N HIS A 137 -5.08 -1.65 -7.83
CA HIS A 137 -5.85 -2.78 -8.36
C HIS A 137 -7.16 -3.01 -7.62
N LYS A 138 -7.52 -2.12 -6.68
CA LYS A 138 -8.71 -2.23 -5.82
C LYS A 138 -8.80 -3.61 -5.14
N TYR A 139 -7.63 -4.20 -4.82
CA TYR A 139 -7.58 -5.46 -4.10
C TYR A 139 -8.18 -5.25 -2.70
N PHE A 140 -8.87 -6.27 -2.18
CA PHE A 140 -9.63 -6.16 -0.92
C PHE A 140 -10.76 -5.12 -0.92
N ALA A 141 -11.33 -4.72 -2.07
CA ALA A 141 -12.38 -3.70 -2.13
C ALA A 141 -13.54 -3.90 -1.12
N LYS A 142 -13.98 -5.15 -0.91
CA LYS A 142 -15.03 -5.46 0.08
C LYS A 142 -14.60 -5.15 1.51
N GLN A 143 -13.36 -5.49 1.86
CA GLN A 143 -12.81 -5.24 3.18
C GLN A 143 -12.51 -3.76 3.40
N VAL A 144 -12.00 -3.08 2.37
CA VAL A 144 -11.78 -1.62 2.39
C VAL A 144 -13.08 -0.87 2.65
N GLU A 145 -14.18 -1.27 2.02
CA GLU A 145 -15.50 -0.65 2.29
C GLU A 145 -16.01 -1.00 3.70
N ALA A 146 -15.86 -2.27 4.12
CA ALA A 146 -16.28 -2.71 5.45
C ALA A 146 -15.55 -1.96 6.58
N ASP A 147 -14.24 -1.70 6.42
CA ASP A 147 -13.39 -1.05 7.42
C ASP A 147 -13.06 0.42 7.09
N LYS A 148 -13.91 1.09 6.30
CA LYS A 148 -13.65 2.46 5.82
C LYS A 148 -13.40 3.47 6.94
N GLU A 149 -14.09 3.36 8.08
CA GLU A 149 -13.92 4.28 9.21
C GLU A 149 -12.57 4.06 9.90
N ASP A 150 -12.10 2.82 9.98
CA ASP A 150 -10.78 2.50 10.48
C ASP A 150 -9.69 3.02 9.54
N LEU A 151 -9.86 2.82 8.23
CA LEU A 151 -8.93 3.36 7.23
C LEU A 151 -8.89 4.89 7.23
N LYS A 152 -10.03 5.54 7.45
CA LYS A 152 -10.13 7.00 7.61
C LYS A 152 -9.35 7.47 8.85
N ARG A 153 -9.47 6.78 9.99
CA ARG A 153 -8.70 7.07 11.21
C ARG A 153 -7.20 6.91 10.99
N LEU A 154 -6.78 5.94 10.17
CA LEU A 154 -5.38 5.72 9.78
C LEU A 154 -4.89 6.67 8.69
N LYS A 155 -5.73 7.61 8.24
CA LYS A 155 -5.47 8.50 7.10
C LYS A 155 -5.03 7.73 5.85
N PHE A 156 -5.57 6.52 5.66
CA PHE A 156 -5.22 5.65 4.56
C PHE A 156 -5.94 6.08 3.28
N CYS A 157 -5.15 6.63 2.35
CA CYS A 157 -5.59 6.94 1.00
C CYS A 157 -5.75 5.65 0.18
N HIS A 158 -7.00 5.28 -0.08
CA HIS A 158 -7.43 4.11 -0.85
C HIS A 158 -8.25 4.47 -2.09
N ASP A 159 -8.68 5.73 -2.18
CA ASP A 159 -9.51 6.31 -3.25
C ASP A 159 -8.70 6.77 -4.45
N SER A 160 -7.39 6.98 -4.28
CA SER A 160 -6.48 7.47 -5.32
C SER A 160 -5.05 6.99 -5.08
N THR A 161 -4.15 7.20 -6.06
CA THR A 161 -2.74 6.89 -5.86
C THR A 161 -2.08 7.94 -4.95
N LEU A 162 -0.95 7.59 -4.32
CA LEU A 162 -0.16 8.58 -3.58
C LEU A 162 0.29 9.74 -4.47
N TYR A 163 0.48 9.48 -5.76
CA TYR A 163 0.78 10.52 -6.73
C TYR A 163 -0.39 11.51 -6.84
N ASP A 164 -1.60 11.04 -7.12
CA ASP A 164 -2.78 11.89 -7.31
C ASP A 164 -3.09 12.72 -6.05
N ARG A 165 -2.98 12.09 -4.87
CA ARG A 165 -3.15 12.78 -3.59
C ARG A 165 -2.10 13.87 -3.41
N ASN A 166 -0.82 13.55 -3.57
CA ASN A 166 0.28 14.51 -3.42
C ASN A 166 0.20 15.62 -4.47
N TRP A 167 -0.25 15.30 -5.68
CA TRP A 167 -0.51 16.27 -6.74
C TRP A 167 -1.56 17.29 -6.32
N ARG A 168 -2.72 16.81 -5.87
CA ARG A 168 -3.87 17.62 -5.44
C ARG A 168 -3.59 18.44 -4.19
N GLU A 169 -2.93 17.85 -3.20
CA GLU A 169 -2.78 18.42 -1.85
C GLU A 169 -1.47 19.18 -1.64
N LYS A 170 -0.43 18.91 -2.46
CA LYS A 170 0.89 19.54 -2.31
C LYS A 170 1.33 20.28 -3.56
N VAL A 171 1.46 19.57 -4.69
CA VAL A 171 2.12 20.12 -5.89
C VAL A 171 1.32 21.29 -6.48
N MET A 172 0.05 21.08 -6.79
CA MET A 172 -0.79 22.12 -7.41
C MET A 172 -1.02 23.33 -6.50
N PRO A 173 -1.33 23.17 -5.19
CA PRO A 173 -1.39 24.29 -4.26
C PRO A 173 -0.05 25.04 -4.14
N ALA A 174 1.08 24.33 -4.10
CA ALA A 174 2.40 24.95 -4.02
C ALA A 174 2.76 25.75 -5.29
N LEU A 175 2.44 25.23 -6.47
CA LEU A 175 2.64 25.97 -7.72
C LEU A 175 1.77 27.23 -7.81
N ARG A 176 0.53 27.17 -7.30
CA ARG A 176 -0.34 28.35 -7.19
C ARG A 176 0.27 29.41 -6.27
N ALA A 177 0.73 29.01 -5.08
CA ALA A 177 1.41 29.91 -4.15
C ALA A 177 2.69 30.49 -4.78
N PHE A 178 3.49 29.67 -5.47
CA PHE A 178 4.70 30.13 -6.17
C PHE A 178 4.38 31.20 -7.22
N ARG A 179 3.37 30.97 -8.06
CA ARG A 179 2.95 31.97 -9.05
C ARG A 179 2.42 33.25 -8.40
N GLN A 180 1.70 33.14 -7.29
CA GLN A 180 1.19 34.32 -6.58
C GLN A 180 2.34 35.18 -6.03
N GLU A 181 3.39 34.56 -5.51
CA GLU A 181 4.53 35.29 -4.93
C GLU A 181 5.53 35.81 -5.97
N PHE A 182 5.78 35.05 -7.04
CA PHE A 182 6.83 35.38 -8.02
C PHE A 182 6.29 35.83 -9.38
N GLY A 183 4.96 35.77 -9.60
CA GLY A 183 4.32 36.12 -10.86
C GLY A 183 4.44 35.07 -11.97
N HIS A 184 5.32 34.08 -11.83
CA HIS A 184 5.61 33.05 -12.83
C HIS A 184 5.69 31.64 -12.24
N CYS A 185 5.71 30.61 -13.08
CA CYS A 185 5.91 29.21 -12.65
C CYS A 185 7.30 28.64 -13.00
N ASN A 186 8.28 29.48 -13.30
CA ASN A 186 9.68 29.05 -13.48
C ASN A 186 10.35 28.75 -12.13
N VAL A 187 10.11 27.56 -11.59
CA VAL A 187 10.65 27.15 -10.29
C VAL A 187 12.09 26.66 -10.44
N SER A 188 13.02 27.25 -9.68
CA SER A 188 14.41 26.79 -9.61
C SER A 188 14.50 25.37 -9.06
N TYR A 189 15.39 24.53 -9.62
CA TYR A 189 15.58 23.13 -9.21
C TYR A 189 15.84 22.98 -7.69
N ALA A 190 16.59 23.90 -7.09
CA ALA A 190 16.95 23.88 -5.68
C ALA A 190 15.82 24.39 -4.75
N PHE A 191 14.75 24.95 -5.30
CA PHE A 191 13.70 25.58 -4.51
C PHE A 191 12.99 24.56 -3.62
N THR A 192 12.99 24.86 -2.32
CA THR A 192 12.33 24.10 -1.27
C THR A 192 11.31 25.01 -0.60
N ILE A 193 10.10 24.50 -0.41
CA ILE A 193 8.99 25.27 0.14
C ILE A 193 9.29 25.60 1.62
N PRO A 194 9.30 26.88 2.02
CA PRO A 194 9.52 27.27 3.41
C PRO A 194 8.29 26.95 4.26
N SER A 195 8.51 26.74 5.56
CA SER A 195 7.46 26.33 6.51
C SER A 195 6.67 27.52 7.06
N GLN A 196 6.09 28.32 6.15
CA GLN A 196 5.43 29.58 6.49
C GLN A 196 4.34 29.92 5.47
N PHE A 197 3.43 30.81 5.86
CA PHE A 197 2.48 31.44 4.94
C PHE A 197 3.24 32.20 3.82
N PRO A 198 2.77 32.21 2.55
CA PRO A 198 1.50 31.70 2.00
C PRO A 198 1.52 30.22 1.60
N TRP A 199 2.61 29.51 1.87
CA TRP A 199 2.80 28.16 1.37
C TRP A 199 1.89 27.15 2.08
N PRO A 200 1.32 26.17 1.36
CA PRO A 200 0.46 25.16 1.96
C PRO A 200 1.25 24.28 2.91
N GLU A 201 0.75 24.12 4.14
CA GLU A 201 1.42 23.35 5.21
C GLU A 201 1.77 21.92 4.79
N ALA A 202 0.89 21.26 4.03
CA ALA A 202 1.12 19.91 3.51
C ALA A 202 2.36 19.80 2.59
N ALA A 203 2.81 20.92 2.02
CA ALA A 203 3.96 20.99 1.11
C ALA A 203 5.21 21.60 1.76
N TRP A 204 5.17 22.00 3.03
CA TRP A 204 6.35 22.54 3.72
C TRP A 204 7.53 21.56 3.70
N GLY A 205 8.72 22.07 3.40
CA GLY A 205 9.95 21.27 3.25
C GLY A 205 10.02 20.45 1.94
N MET A 206 8.99 20.49 1.09
CA MET A 206 9.01 19.81 -0.20
C MET A 206 9.96 20.51 -1.17
N ARG A 207 10.81 19.72 -1.84
CA ARG A 207 11.67 20.19 -2.95
C ARG A 207 10.85 20.37 -4.23
N LEU A 208 10.02 21.42 -4.26
CA LEU A 208 9.14 21.72 -5.39
C LEU A 208 9.91 21.83 -6.70
N GLY A 209 11.10 22.41 -6.69
CA GLY A 209 11.97 22.50 -7.88
C GLY A 209 12.32 21.16 -8.50
N ASN A 210 12.60 20.14 -7.67
CA ASN A 210 12.86 18.78 -8.14
C ASN A 210 11.60 18.15 -8.76
N THR A 211 10.43 18.38 -8.16
CA THR A 211 9.15 17.90 -8.69
C THR A 211 8.85 18.55 -10.04
N VAL A 212 8.99 19.87 -10.15
CA VAL A 212 8.81 20.65 -11.40
C VAL A 212 9.75 20.16 -12.50
N SER A 213 11.02 19.94 -12.19
CA SER A 213 11.98 19.39 -13.14
C SER A 213 11.54 18.01 -13.66
N ARG A 214 11.08 17.11 -12.78
CA ARG A 214 10.56 15.80 -13.20
C ARG A 214 9.34 15.91 -14.11
N ILE A 215 8.41 16.82 -13.82
CA ILE A 215 7.23 17.10 -14.67
C ILE A 215 7.69 17.49 -16.09
N ARG A 216 8.69 18.37 -16.21
CA ARG A 216 9.24 18.80 -17.52
C ARG A 216 9.86 17.65 -18.31
N TYR A 217 10.53 16.72 -17.63
CA TYR A 217 11.11 15.52 -18.26
C TYR A 217 10.11 14.39 -18.52
N GLY A 218 8.81 14.65 -18.37
CA GLY A 218 7.76 13.64 -18.60
C GLY A 218 7.75 12.51 -17.57
N ALA A 219 8.50 12.65 -16.47
CA ALA A 219 8.29 11.81 -15.32
C ALA A 219 7.01 12.31 -14.63
N PHE A 220 6.13 11.36 -14.31
CA PHE A 220 4.75 11.55 -13.85
C PHE A 220 3.73 11.64 -14.98
N GLY A 221 2.46 11.38 -14.67
CA GLY A 221 1.32 11.47 -15.59
C GLY A 221 1.06 12.88 -16.12
N ALA A 222 2.11 13.65 -16.40
CA ALA A 222 2.12 15.01 -16.90
C ALA A 222 1.20 15.19 -18.10
N ASN A 223 0.94 14.15 -18.91
CA ASN A 223 -0.06 14.22 -19.97
C ASN A 223 -1.50 14.39 -19.46
N GLN A 224 -1.87 13.81 -18.32
CA GLN A 224 -3.19 13.99 -17.70
C GLN A 224 -3.31 15.35 -17.01
N ASP A 225 -2.22 15.85 -16.45
CA ASP A 225 -2.19 17.10 -15.68
C ASP A 225 -1.77 18.33 -16.51
N LYS A 226 -1.34 18.14 -17.77
CA LYS A 226 -0.79 19.18 -18.66
C LYS A 226 -1.71 20.38 -18.78
N HIS A 227 -3.00 20.14 -19.01
CA HIS A 227 -3.98 21.21 -19.17
C HIS A 227 -4.11 22.10 -17.93
N ALA A 228 -4.05 21.50 -16.73
CA ALA A 228 -4.13 22.24 -15.47
C ALA A 228 -2.87 23.08 -15.24
N LEU A 229 -1.71 22.57 -15.65
CA LEU A 229 -0.43 23.27 -15.61
C LEU A 229 -0.37 24.42 -16.64
N ASP A 230 -0.84 24.20 -17.86
CA ASP A 230 -0.90 25.22 -18.91
C ASP A 230 -1.78 26.40 -18.47
N LYS A 231 -2.96 26.12 -17.89
CA LYS A 231 -3.84 27.15 -17.32
C LYS A 231 -3.17 27.93 -16.19
N LEU A 232 -2.27 27.28 -15.45
CA LEU A 232 -1.49 27.92 -14.40
C LEU A 232 -0.31 28.73 -14.96
N GLY A 233 -0.03 28.69 -16.26
CA GLY A 233 1.15 29.35 -16.86
C GLY A 233 2.44 28.61 -16.50
N PHE A 234 2.39 27.27 -16.46
CA PHE A 234 3.55 26.45 -16.17
C PHE A 234 4.61 26.56 -17.26
N VAL A 235 5.85 26.80 -16.87
CA VAL A 235 6.99 26.93 -17.77
C VAL A 235 7.57 25.55 -18.06
N TRP A 236 7.31 25.03 -19.27
CA TRP A 236 7.80 23.73 -19.75
C TRP A 236 9.25 23.78 -20.19
N ASP A 237 9.63 24.83 -20.92
CA ASP A 237 10.99 25.09 -21.39
C ASP A 237 11.51 26.38 -20.74
N ASN A 238 12.56 26.24 -19.92
CA ASN A 238 13.16 27.37 -19.24
C ASN A 238 13.89 28.32 -20.19
N SER A 239 14.58 27.79 -21.20
CA SER A 239 15.31 28.60 -22.17
C SER A 239 14.37 29.40 -23.05
N GLU A 240 13.26 28.80 -23.48
CA GLU A 240 12.25 29.48 -24.29
C GLU A 240 11.55 30.60 -23.50
N SER A 241 11.14 30.33 -22.26
CA SER A 241 10.51 31.34 -21.38
C SER A 241 11.48 32.47 -21.03
N GLU A 242 12.73 32.18 -20.65
CA GLU A 242 13.72 33.23 -20.40
C GLU A 242 14.00 34.07 -21.66
N TRP A 243 14.05 33.45 -22.84
CA TRP A 243 14.23 34.16 -24.10
C TRP A 243 13.04 35.08 -24.41
N SER A 244 11.83 34.54 -24.40
CA SER A 244 10.61 35.24 -24.81
C SER A 244 10.10 36.28 -23.83
N GLU A 245 10.17 36.00 -22.52
CA GLU A 245 9.56 36.86 -21.49
C GLU A 245 10.55 37.88 -20.92
N ARG A 246 11.86 37.64 -21.01
CA ARG A 246 12.88 38.50 -20.40
C ARG A 246 13.87 39.05 -21.41
N ILE A 247 14.50 38.20 -22.21
CA ILE A 247 15.60 38.63 -23.10
C ILE A 247 15.07 39.42 -24.29
N LEU A 248 14.07 38.91 -25.01
CA LEU A 248 13.53 39.53 -26.22
C LEU A 248 12.90 40.92 -25.94
N PRO A 249 12.02 41.10 -24.94
CA PRO A 249 11.46 42.43 -24.64
C PRO A 249 12.53 43.45 -24.20
N ALA A 250 13.55 42.99 -23.46
CA ALA A 250 14.67 43.85 -23.07
C ALA A 250 15.51 44.30 -24.28
N LEU A 251 15.73 43.40 -25.24
CA LEU A 251 16.42 43.72 -26.50
C LEU A 251 15.59 44.68 -27.37
N GLU A 252 14.28 44.47 -27.48
CA GLU A 252 13.39 45.38 -28.22
C GLU A 252 13.37 46.79 -27.62
N THR A 253 13.38 46.89 -26.29
CA THR A 253 13.45 48.17 -25.57
C THR A 253 14.79 48.87 -25.75
N PHE A 254 15.89 48.12 -25.95
CA PHE A 254 17.22 48.68 -26.17
C PHE A 254 17.42 49.24 -27.59
N ILE A 255 16.63 48.78 -28.56
CA ILE A 255 16.70 49.19 -29.97
C ILE A 255 15.76 50.38 -30.27
N ALA A 256 14.76 50.63 -29.42
CA ALA A 256 13.82 51.76 -29.51
C ALA A 256 14.38 53.04 -28.86
#